data_AF-A0A424TJY9-F1
#
_entry.id   AF-A0A424TJY9-F1
#
_cell.length_a   1.000
_cell.length_b   1.000
_cell.length_c   1.000
_cell.angle_alpha   90.00
_cell.angle_beta   90.00
_cell.angle_gamma   90.00
#
_symmetry.space_group_name_H-M   'P 1'
#
loop_
_entity.id
_entity.type
_entity.pdbx_description
1 polymer ?
#
loop_
_entity_poly.entity_id
_entity_poly.type
_entity_poly.pdbx_seq_one_letter_code
_entity_poly.pdbx_strand_id
1 'polypeptide(L)'
;MQTMADPPRQTLPSTRRSMTHKFAIAGHEGYLTIGLFDDGSPGEVFIKMSKEGSTLSGLIQGFCRAFSLALQHGLSPADAVERFRGMRFEPMGPTSNPQISEASSILDYVARYIDLHFVQTSG
;
A
#
# COMPACT_ATOMS: atom_id res chain seq x y z
N MET A 1 -31.88 3.90 -19.58
CA MET A 1 -31.01 3.53 -18.46
C MET A 1 -29.62 3.32 -19.03
N GLN A 2 -28.75 4.33 -18.99
CA GLN A 2 -27.37 4.21 -19.46
C GLN A 2 -26.61 3.37 -18.44
N THR A 3 -26.24 2.15 -18.82
CA THR A 3 -25.27 1.36 -18.08
C THR A 3 -23.93 2.07 -18.25
N MET A 4 -23.55 2.93 -17.30
CA MET A 4 -22.17 3.40 -17.22
C MET A 4 -21.33 2.16 -16.95
N ALA A 5 -20.70 1.61 -17.99
CA ALA A 5 -19.73 0.56 -17.82
C ALA A 5 -18.65 1.08 -16.86
N ASP A 6 -18.32 0.28 -15.84
CA ASP A 6 -17.21 0.56 -14.92
C ASP A 6 -15.98 0.96 -15.77
N PRO A 7 -15.24 2.02 -15.40
CA PRO A 7 -14.06 2.41 -16.17
C PRO A 7 -13.16 1.19 -16.36
N PRO A 8 -12.69 0.94 -17.60
CA PRO A 8 -11.95 -0.27 -17.90
C PRO A 8 -10.71 -0.34 -17.02
N ARG A 9 -10.51 -1.50 -16.38
CA ARG A 9 -9.35 -1.77 -15.52
C ARG A 9 -8.06 -1.37 -16.23
N GLN A 10 -7.31 -0.45 -15.64
CA GLN A 10 -6.00 -0.05 -16.13
C GLN A 10 -4.96 -1.05 -15.62
N THR A 11 -4.53 -1.98 -16.49
CA THR A 11 -3.49 -2.94 -16.14
C THR A 11 -2.10 -2.32 -16.27
N LEU A 12 -1.18 -2.74 -15.40
CA LEU A 12 0.22 -2.33 -15.51
C LEU A 12 0.94 -3.23 -16.53
N PRO A 13 1.93 -2.72 -17.28
CA PRO A 13 2.74 -3.53 -18.17
C PRO A 13 3.56 -4.58 -17.41
N SER A 14 3.98 -5.62 -18.13
CA SER A 14 4.81 -6.71 -17.57
C SER A 14 6.13 -6.20 -17.00
N THR A 15 6.71 -5.19 -17.63
CA THR A 15 7.89 -4.45 -17.15
C THR A 15 7.46 -3.04 -16.79
N ARG A 16 7.74 -2.63 -15.56
CA ARG A 16 7.29 -1.37 -14.99
C ARG A 16 8.26 -0.87 -13.93
N ARG A 17 8.19 0.43 -13.63
CA ARG A 17 8.92 1.00 -12.49
C ARG A 17 8.29 0.51 -11.19
N SER A 18 9.13 0.29 -10.19
CA SER A 18 8.66 0.01 -8.83
C SER A 18 9.60 0.61 -7.80
N MET A 19 9.06 0.89 -6.62
CA MET A 19 9.80 1.33 -5.45
C MET A 19 9.73 0.24 -4.40
N THR A 20 10.86 -0.13 -3.79
CA THR A 20 10.88 -1.08 -2.68
C THR A 20 11.51 -0.42 -1.47
N HIS A 21 10.83 -0.53 -0.33
CA HIS A 21 11.24 0.05 0.93
C HIS A 21 11.22 -1.02 2.01
N LYS A 22 12.37 -1.20 2.67
CA LYS A 22 12.46 -2.02 3.88
C LYS A 22 11.95 -1.22 5.07
N PHE A 23 11.06 -1.81 5.85
CA PHE A 23 10.54 -1.22 7.08
C PHE A 23 10.60 -2.23 8.23
N ALA A 24 10.44 -1.72 9.45
CA ALA A 24 10.13 -2.52 10.62
C ALA A 24 9.08 -1.80 11.45
N ILE A 25 8.13 -2.53 12.05
CA ILE A 25 7.14 -2.00 13.00
C ILE A 25 7.26 -2.84 14.28
N ALA A 26 7.58 -2.22 15.41
CA ALA A 26 7.80 -2.90 16.69
C ALA A 26 8.79 -4.10 16.58
N GLY A 27 9.81 -3.98 15.74
CA GLY A 27 10.80 -5.03 15.50
C GLY A 27 10.39 -6.09 14.46
N HIS A 28 9.15 -6.06 13.96
CA HIS A 28 8.70 -6.92 12.87
C HIS A 28 9.14 -6.33 11.52
N GLU A 29 10.15 -6.94 10.91
CA GLU A 29 10.69 -6.50 9.62
C GLU A 29 9.79 -6.91 8.43
N GLY A 30 9.69 -6.01 7.46
CA GLY A 30 9.01 -6.26 6.21
C GLY A 30 9.56 -5.42 5.04
N TYR A 31 9.07 -5.74 3.85
CA TYR A 31 9.34 -5.02 2.62
C TYR A 31 8.01 -4.58 2.01
N LEU A 32 7.92 -3.30 1.69
CA LEU A 32 6.84 -2.70 0.92
C LEU A 32 7.34 -2.46 -0.50
N THR A 33 6.70 -3.05 -1.49
CA THR A 33 6.96 -2.81 -2.91
C THR A 33 5.74 -2.19 -3.56
N ILE A 34 5.94 -1.05 -4.23
CA ILE A 34 4.89 -0.33 -4.94
C ILE A 34 5.24 -0.32 -6.43
N GLY A 35 4.39 -0.92 -7.25
CA GLY A 35 4.47 -0.85 -8.71
C GLY A 35 3.80 0.41 -9.21
N LEU A 36 4.43 1.09 -10.17
CA LEU A 36 3.96 2.38 -10.68
C LEU A 36 3.37 2.26 -12.08
N PHE A 37 2.34 3.06 -12.34
CA PHE A 37 1.92 3.40 -13.70
C PHE A 37 2.98 4.29 -14.38
N ASP A 38 2.82 4.49 -15.68
CA ASP A 38 3.78 5.28 -16.48
C ASP A 38 3.85 6.75 -16.01
N ASP A 39 2.72 7.30 -15.54
CA ASP A 39 2.61 8.64 -14.95
C ASP A 39 3.27 8.75 -13.56
N GLY A 40 3.73 7.64 -12.98
CA GLY A 40 4.36 7.59 -11.66
C GLY A 40 3.39 7.40 -10.49
N SER A 41 2.09 7.31 -10.74
CA SER A 41 1.09 6.98 -9.72
C SER A 41 1.18 5.50 -9.30
N PRO A 42 0.80 5.15 -8.06
CA PRO A 42 0.87 3.77 -7.59
C PRO A 42 -0.25 2.93 -8.21
N GLY A 43 0.09 1.79 -8.80
CA GLY A 43 -0.86 0.87 -9.42
C GLY A 43 -0.91 -0.52 -8.78
N GLU A 44 0.13 -0.92 -8.04
CA GLU A 44 0.14 -2.18 -7.29
C GLU A 44 0.93 -2.05 -5.99
N VAL A 45 0.53 -2.82 -4.98
CA VAL A 45 1.20 -2.87 -3.68
C VAL A 45 1.43 -4.32 -3.30
N PHE A 46 2.65 -4.60 -2.82
CA PHE A 46 3.05 -5.89 -2.27
C PHE A 46 3.74 -5.67 -0.94
N ILE A 47 3.42 -6.52 0.03
CA ILE A 47 4.04 -6.50 1.35
C ILE A 47 4.55 -7.89 1.65
N LYS A 48 5.81 -7.99 2.07
CA LYS A 48 6.42 -9.24 2.52
C LYS A 48 6.98 -9.07 3.92
N MET A 49 6.47 -9.83 4.88
CA MET A 49 6.98 -9.84 6.25
C MET A 49 8.01 -10.96 6.44
N SER A 50 9.05 -10.73 7.25
CA SER A 50 10.17 -11.66 7.40
C SER A 50 9.88 -12.85 8.34
N LYS A 51 9.02 -12.69 9.36
CA LYS A 51 8.77 -13.69 10.42
C LYS A 51 7.33 -13.65 10.95
N GLU A 52 6.34 -13.71 10.06
CA GLU A 52 4.93 -13.73 10.47
C GLU A 52 4.28 -15.11 10.28
N GLY A 53 3.26 -15.39 11.10
CA GLY A 53 2.42 -16.57 10.93
C GLY A 53 1.76 -16.64 9.56
N SER A 54 1.44 -17.84 9.09
CA SER A 54 0.83 -18.08 7.78
C SER A 54 -0.52 -17.36 7.61
N THR A 55 -1.29 -17.23 8.69
CA THR A 55 -2.58 -16.52 8.69
C THR A 55 -2.41 -15.03 8.39
N LEU A 56 -1.53 -14.33 9.11
CA LEU A 56 -1.31 -12.90 8.89
C LEU A 56 -0.67 -12.65 7.51
N SER A 57 0.32 -13.47 7.14
CA SER A 57 0.91 -13.41 5.80
C SER A 57 -0.14 -13.60 4.71
N GLY A 58 -1.05 -14.56 4.87
CA GLY A 58 -2.16 -14.80 3.93
C GLY A 58 -3.11 -13.61 3.81
N LEU A 59 -3.52 -13.02 4.93
CA LEU A 59 -4.37 -11.82 4.96
C LEU A 59 -3.68 -10.63 4.29
N ILE A 60 -2.39 -10.41 4.55
CA ILE A 60 -1.61 -9.34 3.93
C ILE A 60 -1.52 -9.55 2.40
N GLN A 61 -1.28 -10.78 1.94
CA GLN A 61 -1.27 -11.08 0.49
C GLN A 61 -2.64 -10.93 -0.15
N GLY A 62 -3.71 -11.26 0.59
CA GLY A 62 -5.09 -11.03 0.16
C GLY A 62 -5.39 -9.54 0.01
N PHE A 63 -5.05 -8.76 1.03
CA PHE A 63 -5.16 -7.30 1.01
C PHE A 63 -4.37 -6.69 -0.15
N CYS A 64 -3.09 -7.04 -0.31
CA CYS A 64 -2.23 -6.51 -1.38
C CYS A 64 -2.86 -6.71 -2.76
N ARG A 65 -3.43 -7.89 -3.01
CA ARG A 65 -4.13 -8.20 -4.27
C ARG A 65 -5.40 -7.37 -4.44
N ALA A 66 -6.25 -7.30 -3.41
CA ALA A 66 -7.48 -6.53 -3.47
C ALA A 66 -7.20 -5.03 -3.65
N PHE A 67 -6.21 -4.49 -2.93
CA PHE A 67 -5.81 -3.10 -3.00
C PHE A 67 -5.21 -2.75 -4.36
N SER A 68 -4.35 -3.63 -4.90
CA SER A 68 -3.81 -3.46 -6.27
C SER A 68 -4.92 -3.45 -7.32
N LEU A 69 -5.92 -4.33 -7.20
CA LEU A 69 -7.09 -4.29 -8.08
C LEU A 69 -7.86 -2.98 -7.93
N ALA A 70 -8.09 -2.51 -6.71
CA ALA A 70 -8.80 -1.25 -6.48
C ALA A 70 -8.07 -0.05 -7.11
N LEU A 71 -6.73 0.03 -6.98
CA LEU A 71 -5.91 1.06 -7.66
C LEU A 71 -6.07 0.98 -9.19
N GLN A 72 -6.06 -0.22 -9.76
CA GLN A 72 -6.26 -0.44 -11.20
C GLN A 72 -7.68 -0.12 -11.69
N HIS A 73 -8.65 -0.07 -10.79
CA HIS A 73 -10.03 0.36 -11.05
C HIS A 73 -10.27 1.84 -10.68
N GLY A 74 -9.21 2.60 -10.37
CA GLY A 74 -9.28 4.05 -10.18
C GLY A 74 -9.46 4.51 -8.74
N LEU A 75 -9.21 3.65 -7.74
CA LEU A 75 -9.06 4.12 -6.36
C LEU A 75 -7.91 5.13 -6.29
N SER A 76 -8.19 6.37 -5.91
CA SER A 76 -7.15 7.38 -5.79
C SER A 76 -6.24 7.11 -4.58
N PRO A 77 -4.94 7.45 -4.62
CA PRO A 77 -4.05 7.31 -3.47
C PRO A 77 -4.54 8.10 -2.26
N ALA A 78 -5.11 9.29 -2.47
CA ALA A 78 -5.65 10.12 -1.40
C ALA A 78 -6.84 9.45 -0.68
N ASP A 79 -7.80 8.89 -1.44
CA ASP A 79 -8.94 8.18 -0.86
C ASP A 79 -8.48 6.92 -0.12
N ALA A 80 -7.52 6.20 -0.67
CA ALA A 80 -6.92 5.05 0.02
C ALA A 80 -6.30 5.47 1.36
N VAL A 81 -5.52 6.54 1.37
CA VAL A 81 -4.89 7.07 2.59
C VAL A 81 -5.95 7.39 3.65
N GLU A 82 -7.02 8.09 3.27
CA GLU A 82 -8.11 8.46 4.19
C GLU A 82 -8.75 7.23 4.84
N ARG A 83 -8.92 6.14 4.09
CA ARG A 83 -9.60 4.92 4.57
C ARG A 83 -8.73 4.04 5.45
N PHE A 84 -7.44 3.94 5.16
CA PHE A 84 -6.54 2.99 5.84
C PHE A 84 -5.71 3.60 6.96
N ARG A 85 -5.52 4.94 6.96
CA ARG A 85 -4.83 5.64 8.04
C ARG A 85 -5.57 5.44 9.37
N GLY A 86 -4.80 5.15 10.41
CA GLY A 86 -5.32 4.96 11.76
C GLY A 86 -5.97 3.60 12.02
N MET A 87 -6.01 2.69 11.03
CA MET A 87 -6.41 1.31 11.30
C MET A 87 -5.50 0.67 12.34
N ARG A 88 -6.10 0.01 13.34
CA ARG A 88 -5.39 -0.51 14.52
C ARG A 88 -5.45 -2.04 14.56
N PHE A 89 -4.29 -2.68 14.49
CA PHE A 89 -4.10 -4.11 14.74
C PHE A 89 -2.58 -4.41 14.77
N GLU A 90 -2.18 -5.52 15.38
CA GLU A 90 -0.76 -5.89 15.48
C GLU A 90 -0.16 -6.41 14.15
N PRO A 91 1.11 -6.12 13.84
CA PRO A 91 2.07 -5.36 14.65
C PRO A 91 1.83 -3.84 14.60
N MET A 92 1.96 -3.18 15.74
CA MET A 92 1.83 -1.74 15.90
C MET A 92 2.91 -1.19 16.85
N GLY A 93 3.31 0.06 16.68
CA GLY A 93 4.30 0.74 17.51
C GLY A 93 5.38 1.45 16.70
N PRO A 94 6.57 1.67 17.28
CA PRO A 94 7.65 2.42 16.64
C PRO A 94 8.10 1.78 15.34
N THR A 95 8.49 2.60 14.36
CA THR A 95 8.98 2.11 13.07
C THR A 95 10.44 2.45 12.82
N SER A 96 11.05 1.75 11.85
CA SER A 96 12.41 2.05 11.39
C SER A 96 12.49 3.25 10.42
N ASN A 97 11.36 3.83 10.04
CA ASN A 97 11.30 4.95 9.10
C ASN A 97 11.22 6.28 9.87
N PRO A 98 12.24 7.16 9.78
CA PRO A 98 12.25 8.43 10.50
C PRO A 98 11.08 9.37 10.16
N GLN A 99 10.51 9.26 8.95
CA GLN A 99 9.37 10.07 8.52
C GLN A 99 8.03 9.51 9.03
N ILE A 100 8.01 8.26 9.50
CA ILE A 100 6.84 7.58 10.07
C ILE A 100 7.27 6.98 11.39
N SER A 101 7.44 7.79 12.44
CA SER A 101 8.03 7.32 13.70
C SER A 101 7.24 6.20 14.40
N GLU A 102 5.91 6.16 14.20
CA GLU A 102 5.02 5.17 14.78
C GLU A 102 3.91 4.80 13.79
N ALA A 103 3.46 3.55 13.82
CA ALA A 103 2.31 3.06 13.05
C ALA A 103 1.36 2.26 13.93
N SER A 104 0.05 2.44 13.70
CA SER A 104 -1.00 1.71 14.42
C SER A 104 -1.30 0.32 13.85
N SER A 105 -0.72 0.01 12.68
CA SER A 105 -0.73 -1.30 12.03
C SER A 105 0.14 -1.29 10.77
N ILE A 106 0.32 -2.45 10.13
CA ILE A 106 0.94 -2.53 8.80
C ILE A 106 0.15 -1.73 7.75
N LEU A 107 -1.20 -1.74 7.81
CA LEU A 107 -2.00 -1.00 6.83
C LEU A 107 -1.94 0.51 7.05
N ASP A 108 -1.94 0.96 8.31
CA ASP A 108 -1.69 2.37 8.65
C ASP A 108 -0.30 2.81 8.16
N TYR A 109 0.73 1.99 8.35
CA TYR A 109 2.07 2.28 7.83
C TYR A 109 2.09 2.46 6.31
N VAL A 110 1.47 1.53 5.58
CA VAL A 110 1.39 1.59 4.10
C VAL A 110 0.65 2.83 3.65
N ALA A 111 -0.47 3.17 4.29
CA ALA A 111 -1.22 4.39 4.01
C ALA A 111 -0.36 5.64 4.24
N ARG A 112 0.34 5.73 5.37
CA ARG A 112 1.25 6.86 5.66
C ARG A 112 2.40 6.93 4.66
N TYR A 113 2.96 5.80 4.25
CA TYR A 113 4.01 5.75 3.24
C TYR A 113 3.50 6.23 1.88
N ILE A 114 2.29 5.80 1.48
CA ILE A 114 1.67 6.27 0.23
C ILE A 114 1.43 7.78 0.27
N ASP A 115 0.92 8.31 1.39
CA ASP A 115 0.69 9.74 1.55
C ASP A 115 1.97 10.55 1.36
N LEU A 116 3.04 10.16 2.07
CA LEU A 116 4.33 10.84 2.01
C LEU A 116 4.94 10.87 0.61
N HIS A 117 4.74 9.83 -0.20
CA HIS A 117 5.40 9.69 -1.49
C HIS A 117 4.55 10.08 -2.70
N PHE A 118 3.23 9.94 -2.62
CA PHE A 118 2.33 10.07 -3.79
C PHE A 118 1.20 11.09 -3.61
N VAL A 119 0.99 11.63 -2.41
CA VAL A 119 -0.08 12.60 -2.15
C VAL A 119 0.48 13.95 -1.74
N GLN A 120 1.35 13.99 -0.72
CA GLN A 120 1.93 15.24 -0.22
C GLN A 120 2.95 15.87 -1.20
N THR A 121 3.52 15.08 -2.10
CA THR A 121 4.51 15.55 -3.10
C THR A 121 3.85 16.25 -4.30
N SER A 122 2.53 16.17 -4.45
CA SER A 122 1.79 16.74 -5.58
C SER A 122 1.37 18.22 -5.38
N GLY A 123 2.11 18.96 -4.55
CA GLY A 123 1.90 20.40 -4.30
C GLY A 123 2.67 21.30 -5.26
#